data_AF-A0A316NDN8-F1
#
_entry.id   AF-A0A316NDN8-F1
#
_cell.length_a   1.000
_cell.length_b   1.000
_cell.length_c   1.000
_cell.angle_alpha   90.00
_cell.angle_beta   90.00
_cell.angle_gamma   90.00
#
_symmetry.space_group_name_H-M   'P 1'
#
loop_
_entity.id
_entity.type
_entity.pdbx_description
1 polymer ?
#
loop_
_entity_poly.entity_id
_entity_poly.type
_entity_poly.pdbx_seq_one_letter_code
_entity_poly.pdbx_strand_id
1 'polypeptide(L)'
;MKKRNGFTLIELLAVIVILGIIMMIAIPNVISTVEKQEKNSYISDANKLITMAKYALRTNTDIPYPDPDQVVILYFSYIDNGDIETDPEGRTYDSEQSYVALKHTDDNYIEYWVQLVGVDARGNRGVPLTSEVELGKDMALNLVKKNFVPTTGKAEIGNRLYGHTISASNIFEFKKTI
;
A
#
# COMPACT_ATOMS: atom_id res chain seq x y z
N MET A 1 63.31 -6.42 12.53
CA MET A 1 62.66 -5.10 12.75
C MET A 1 61.54 -4.94 11.71
N LYS A 2 60.26 -4.86 12.13
CA LYS A 2 59.12 -4.65 11.21
C LYS A 2 58.97 -3.16 10.91
N LYS A 3 59.17 -2.73 9.65
CA LYS A 3 58.84 -1.36 9.20
C LYS A 3 57.32 -1.21 9.15
N ARG A 4 56.81 -0.17 9.81
CA ARG A 4 55.40 0.26 9.69
C ARG A 4 55.38 1.37 8.64
N ASN A 5 54.92 1.06 7.44
CA ASN A 5 54.64 2.08 6.43
C ASN A 5 53.29 2.71 6.81
N GLY A 6 53.32 3.95 7.31
CA GLY A 6 52.11 4.72 7.57
C GLY A 6 51.63 5.41 6.30
N PHE A 7 50.33 5.34 6.02
CA PHE A 7 49.69 6.11 4.95
C PHE A 7 49.95 7.60 5.13
N THR A 8 50.16 8.30 4.02
CA THR A 8 50.37 9.75 4.02
C THR A 8 49.02 10.49 3.97
N LEU A 9 48.96 11.70 4.56
CA LEU A 9 47.74 12.51 4.55
C LEU A 9 47.26 12.86 3.13
N ILE A 10 48.17 12.97 2.16
CA ILE A 10 47.83 13.33 0.78
C ILE A 10 47.13 12.19 0.04
N GLU A 11 47.50 10.93 0.30
CA GLU A 11 46.80 9.77 -0.23
C GLU A 11 45.36 9.72 0.30
N LEU A 12 45.18 9.99 1.59
CA LEU A 12 43.85 10.06 2.18
C LEU A 12 43.03 11.23 1.63
N LEU A 13 43.67 12.39 1.41
CA LEU A 13 43.05 13.58 0.83
C LEU A 13 42.56 13.33 -0.60
N ALA A 14 43.38 12.70 -1.45
CA ALA A 14 42.98 12.38 -2.82
C ALA A 14 41.75 11.45 -2.86
N VAL A 15 41.68 10.47 -1.96
CA VAL A 15 40.55 9.53 -1.87
C VAL A 15 39.26 10.23 -1.44
N ILE A 16 39.29 11.09 -0.41
CA ILE A 16 38.07 11.78 0.03
C ILE A 16 37.54 12.78 -1.02
N VAL A 17 38.43 13.40 -1.79
CA VAL A 17 38.04 14.30 -2.89
C VAL A 17 37.30 13.51 -3.97
N ILE A 18 37.85 12.36 -4.39
CA ILE A 18 37.20 11.50 -5.40
C ILE A 18 35.85 10.97 -4.87
N LEU A 19 35.80 10.50 -3.61
CA LEU A 19 34.55 10.04 -2.99
C LEU A 19 33.50 11.17 -2.90
N GLY A 20 33.91 12.40 -2.60
CA GLY A 20 33.01 13.55 -2.54
C GLY A 20 32.35 13.86 -3.89
N ILE A 21 33.10 13.79 -4.99
CA ILE A 21 32.58 14.00 -6.34
C ILE A 21 31.57 12.89 -6.71
N ILE A 22 31.88 11.63 -6.39
CA ILE A 22 30.98 10.50 -6.65
C ILE A 22 29.67 10.65 -5.85
N MET A 23 29.76 11.00 -4.56
CA MET A 23 28.58 11.19 -3.70
C MET A 23 27.66 12.30 -4.21
N MET A 24 28.22 13.41 -4.70
CA MET A 24 27.43 14.53 -5.24
C MET A 24 26.50 14.11 -6.37
N ILE A 25 26.94 13.21 -7.26
CA ILE A 25 26.13 12.72 -8.39
C ILE A 25 25.23 11.54 -7.97
N ALA A 26 25.72 10.68 -7.07
CA ALA A 26 25.02 9.46 -6.69
C ALA A 26 23.79 9.70 -5.80
N ILE A 27 23.88 10.60 -4.82
CA ILE A 27 22.81 10.85 -3.83
C ILE A 27 21.44 11.14 -4.47
N PRO A 28 21.28 12.11 -5.40
CA PRO A 28 19.96 12.41 -5.98
C PRO A 28 19.35 11.21 -6.72
N ASN A 29 20.17 10.43 -7.45
CA ASN A 29 19.73 9.25 -8.16
C ASN A 29 19.26 8.14 -7.21
N VAL A 30 19.99 7.91 -6.11
CA VAL A 30 19.64 6.93 -5.09
C VAL A 30 18.29 7.29 -4.45
N ILE A 31 18.08 8.56 -4.07
CA ILE A 31 16.81 9.00 -3.46
C ILE A 31 15.61 8.71 -4.40
N SER A 32 15.71 9.07 -5.68
CA SER A 32 14.63 8.80 -6.63
C SER A 32 14.36 7.30 -6.84
N THR A 33 15.41 6.48 -6.77
CA THR A 33 15.30 5.03 -6.92
C THR A 33 14.61 4.42 -5.71
N VAL A 34 14.97 4.87 -4.51
CA VAL A 34 14.33 4.47 -3.26
C VAL A 34 12.85 4.84 -3.28
N GLU A 35 12.49 6.08 -3.64
CA GLU A 35 11.07 6.48 -3.72
C GLU A 35 10.27 5.60 -4.70
N LYS A 36 10.88 5.20 -5.83
CA LYS A 36 10.26 4.29 -6.79
C LYS A 36 10.09 2.88 -6.20
N GLN A 37 11.09 2.37 -5.49
CA GLN A 37 11.04 1.07 -4.82
C GLN A 37 9.97 1.05 -3.73
N GLU A 38 9.90 2.09 -2.91
CA GLU A 38 8.84 2.25 -1.90
C GLU A 38 7.46 2.21 -2.55
N LYS A 39 7.25 2.99 -3.62
CA LYS A 39 5.98 2.99 -4.36
C LYS A 39 5.66 1.60 -4.94
N ASN A 40 6.65 0.91 -5.51
CA ASN A 40 6.47 -0.45 -6.02
C ASN A 40 6.02 -1.40 -4.89
N SER A 41 6.62 -1.28 -3.70
CA SER A 41 6.26 -2.12 -2.57
C SER A 41 4.83 -1.84 -2.08
N TYR A 42 4.39 -0.58 -2.00
CA TYR A 42 2.98 -0.26 -1.70
C TYR A 42 2.00 -0.90 -2.69
N ILE A 43 2.32 -0.89 -3.99
CA ILE A 43 1.50 -1.53 -5.03
C ILE A 43 1.51 -3.06 -4.87
N SER A 44 2.67 -3.65 -4.54
CA SER A 44 2.79 -5.08 -4.26
C SER A 44 1.95 -5.49 -3.06
N ASP A 45 2.01 -4.73 -1.96
CA ASP A 45 1.26 -5.01 -0.74
C ASP A 45 -0.24 -4.85 -0.95
N ALA A 46 -0.66 -3.85 -1.74
CA ALA A 46 -2.06 -3.69 -2.13
C ALA A 46 -2.58 -4.88 -2.95
N ASN A 47 -1.79 -5.38 -3.91
CA ASN A 47 -2.13 -6.59 -4.67
C ASN A 47 -2.16 -7.85 -3.78
N LYS A 48 -1.25 -7.94 -2.82
CA LYS A 48 -1.20 -9.02 -1.84
C LYS A 48 -2.46 -9.00 -0.97
N LEU A 49 -2.89 -7.82 -0.52
CA LEU A 49 -4.10 -7.66 0.28
C LEU A 49 -5.37 -8.05 -0.52
N ILE A 50 -5.46 -7.68 -1.80
CA ILE A 50 -6.54 -8.15 -2.70
C ILE A 50 -6.51 -9.68 -2.81
N THR A 51 -5.32 -10.27 -2.97
CA THR A 51 -5.17 -11.73 -3.06
C THR A 51 -5.64 -12.43 -1.78
N MET A 52 -5.37 -11.85 -0.61
CA MET A 52 -5.87 -12.34 0.68
C MET A 52 -7.38 -12.23 0.78
N ALA A 53 -7.96 -11.10 0.37
CA ALA A 53 -9.40 -10.91 0.33
C ALA A 53 -10.10 -11.94 -0.58
N LYS A 54 -9.53 -12.20 -1.77
CA LYS A 54 -9.99 -13.25 -2.69
C LYS A 54 -9.92 -14.64 -2.05
N TYR A 55 -8.84 -14.92 -1.32
CA TYR A 55 -8.68 -16.17 -0.61
C TYR A 55 -9.73 -16.31 0.50
N ALA A 56 -9.91 -15.28 1.32
CA ALA A 56 -10.89 -15.25 2.41
C ALA A 56 -12.32 -15.47 1.89
N LEU A 57 -12.72 -14.79 0.80
CA LEU A 57 -14.03 -14.96 0.17
C LEU A 57 -14.29 -16.41 -0.33
N ARG A 58 -13.23 -17.12 -0.73
CA ARG A 58 -13.34 -18.50 -1.24
C ARG A 58 -13.35 -19.56 -0.14
N THR A 59 -12.71 -19.27 0.99
CA THR A 59 -12.50 -20.26 2.07
C THR A 59 -13.40 -20.05 3.27
N ASN A 60 -13.87 -18.82 3.50
CA ASN A 60 -14.74 -18.49 4.61
C ASN A 60 -16.19 -18.30 4.13
N THR A 61 -17.07 -19.20 4.58
CA THR A 61 -18.50 -19.20 4.22
C THR A 61 -19.30 -18.07 4.87
N ASP A 62 -18.75 -17.40 5.88
CA ASP A 62 -19.41 -16.30 6.57
C ASP A 62 -19.31 -14.98 5.79
N ILE A 63 -18.41 -14.90 4.81
CA ILE A 63 -18.25 -13.74 3.94
C ILE A 63 -19.16 -13.94 2.73
N PRO A 64 -20.25 -13.15 2.58
CA PRO A 64 -21.13 -13.28 1.43
C PRO A 64 -20.44 -12.76 0.15
N TYR A 65 -20.83 -13.30 -0.99
CA TYR A 65 -20.62 -12.61 -2.26
C TYR A 65 -21.61 -11.45 -2.35
N PRO A 66 -21.17 -10.22 -2.70
CA PRO A 66 -22.10 -9.10 -2.81
C PRO A 66 -23.06 -9.32 -4.00
N ASP A 67 -24.36 -9.17 -3.73
CA ASP A 67 -25.39 -8.99 -4.77
C ASP A 67 -25.28 -7.58 -5.40
N PRO A 68 -26.03 -7.30 -6.49
CA PRO A 68 -26.19 -5.94 -6.99
C PRO A 68 -26.56 -4.94 -5.87
N ASP A 69 -25.93 -3.76 -5.89
CA ASP A 69 -26.04 -2.71 -4.87
C ASP A 69 -25.67 -3.12 -3.44
N GLN A 70 -24.88 -4.19 -3.28
CA GLN A 70 -24.25 -4.57 -2.03
C GLN A 70 -22.74 -4.37 -2.07
N VAL A 71 -22.18 -4.06 -0.91
CA VAL A 71 -20.74 -3.89 -0.72
C VAL A 71 -20.28 -4.77 0.42
N VAL A 72 -19.19 -5.50 0.21
CA VAL A 72 -18.51 -6.25 1.27
C VAL A 72 -17.16 -5.59 1.52
N ILE A 73 -16.88 -5.21 2.76
CA ILE A 73 -15.65 -4.54 3.17
C ILE A 73 -14.89 -5.47 4.12
N LEU A 74 -13.69 -5.85 3.71
CA LEU A 74 -12.76 -6.68 4.46
C LEU A 74 -11.61 -5.80 4.94
N TYR A 75 -11.60 -5.46 6.24
CA TYR A 75 -10.55 -4.64 6.82
C TYR A 75 -9.25 -5.42 6.96
N PHE A 76 -8.12 -4.71 6.87
CA PHE A 76 -6.79 -5.28 7.05
C PHE A 76 -6.69 -6.07 8.37
N SER A 77 -7.28 -5.56 9.45
CA SER A 77 -7.36 -6.24 10.75
C SER A 77 -8.01 -7.63 10.72
N TYR A 78 -8.82 -7.93 9.69
CA TYR A 78 -9.50 -9.21 9.50
C TYR A 78 -8.78 -10.16 8.54
N ILE A 79 -8.16 -9.64 7.48
CA ILE A 79 -7.59 -10.45 6.39
C ILE A 79 -6.08 -10.66 6.47
N ASP A 80 -5.33 -9.76 7.12
CA ASP A 80 -3.90 -9.96 7.31
C ASP A 80 -3.64 -10.82 8.54
N ASN A 81 -2.89 -11.91 8.33
CA ASN A 81 -2.46 -12.83 9.39
C ASN A 81 -1.00 -12.62 9.79
N GLY A 82 -0.45 -11.42 9.57
CA GLY A 82 0.98 -11.11 9.76
C GLY A 82 1.83 -11.36 8.52
N ASP A 83 1.20 -11.45 7.35
CA ASP A 83 1.90 -11.63 6.08
C ASP A 83 2.45 -10.29 5.55
N ILE A 84 1.82 -9.18 5.92
CA ILE A 84 2.28 -7.82 5.61
C ILE A 84 2.75 -7.18 6.92
N GLU A 85 4.06 -7.24 7.16
CA GLU A 85 4.65 -6.81 8.44
C GLU A 85 4.70 -5.28 8.60
N THR A 86 5.26 -4.58 7.61
CA THR A 86 5.46 -3.13 7.65
C THR A 86 5.27 -2.51 6.27
N ASP A 87 4.99 -1.20 6.25
CA ASP A 87 5.07 -0.40 5.06
C ASP A 87 6.52 -0.28 4.55
N PRO A 88 6.73 0.21 3.32
CA PRO A 88 8.06 0.28 2.70
C PRO A 88 9.02 1.24 3.41
N GLU A 89 8.53 2.05 4.34
CA GLU A 89 9.29 2.99 5.16
C GLU A 89 9.57 2.41 6.56
N GLY A 90 9.19 1.15 6.81
CA GLY A 90 9.40 0.45 8.08
C GLY A 90 8.38 0.79 9.17
N ARG A 91 7.23 1.35 8.80
CA ARG A 91 6.13 1.73 9.71
C ARG A 91 5.00 0.70 9.61
N THR A 92 3.96 0.84 10.43
CA THR A 92 2.80 -0.05 10.37
C THR A 92 1.73 0.51 9.40
N TYR A 93 1.05 -0.39 8.70
CA TYR A 93 -0.19 -0.05 8.03
C TYR A 93 -1.31 0.23 9.05
N ASP A 94 -2.21 1.14 8.72
CA ASP A 94 -3.41 1.41 9.52
C ASP A 94 -4.40 0.27 9.32
N SER A 95 -4.63 -0.52 10.37
CA SER A 95 -5.45 -1.73 10.31
C SER A 95 -6.95 -1.45 10.16
N GLU A 96 -7.40 -0.24 10.51
CA GLU A 96 -8.81 0.18 10.48
C GLU A 96 -9.14 1.04 9.26
N GLN A 97 -8.13 1.65 8.62
CA GLN A 97 -8.32 2.46 7.40
C GLN A 97 -7.85 1.75 6.13
N SER A 98 -7.08 0.67 6.28
CA SER A 98 -6.72 -0.22 5.17
C SER A 98 -7.76 -1.33 5.04
N TYR A 99 -8.25 -1.55 3.83
CA TYR A 99 -9.29 -2.54 3.56
C TYR A 99 -9.34 -2.92 2.08
N VAL A 100 -10.00 -4.03 1.79
CA VAL A 100 -10.46 -4.41 0.44
C VAL A 100 -11.97 -4.35 0.42
N ALA A 101 -12.53 -3.61 -0.52
CA ALA A 101 -13.96 -3.52 -0.76
C ALA A 101 -14.32 -4.26 -2.04
N LEU A 102 -15.41 -5.02 -2.00
CA LEU A 102 -15.93 -5.82 -3.09
C LEU A 102 -17.28 -5.27 -3.49
N LYS A 103 -17.54 -5.21 -4.80
CA LYS A 103 -18.86 -4.93 -5.33
C LYS A 103 -19.20 -5.82 -6.52
N HIS A 104 -20.49 -5.98 -6.74
CA HIS A 104 -21.01 -6.61 -7.94
C HIS A 104 -21.00 -5.62 -9.12
N THR A 105 -20.54 -6.07 -10.30
CA THR A 105 -20.61 -5.30 -11.55
C THR A 105 -21.85 -5.67 -12.35
N ASP A 106 -22.26 -4.79 -13.26
CA ASP A 106 -23.41 -5.04 -14.14
C ASP A 106 -23.23 -6.30 -15.03
N ASP A 107 -21.97 -6.66 -15.31
CA ASP A 107 -21.58 -7.84 -16.10
C ASP A 107 -21.50 -9.13 -15.26
N ASN A 108 -22.05 -9.14 -14.04
CA ASN A 108 -22.09 -10.29 -13.13
C ASN A 108 -20.69 -10.80 -12.70
N TYR A 109 -19.73 -9.88 -12.57
CA TYR A 109 -18.42 -10.14 -11.98
C TYR A 109 -18.27 -9.42 -10.64
N ILE A 110 -17.36 -9.92 -9.81
CA ILE A 110 -16.96 -9.25 -8.57
C ILE A 110 -15.74 -8.39 -8.85
N GLU A 111 -15.86 -7.09 -8.63
CA GLU A 111 -14.76 -6.14 -8.69
C GLU A 111 -14.15 -5.92 -7.31
N TYR A 112 -12.83 -5.89 -7.25
CA TYR A 112 -12.06 -5.68 -6.02
C TYR A 112 -11.45 -4.28 -6.03
N TRP A 113 -11.61 -3.57 -4.92
CA TRP A 113 -11.04 -2.27 -4.66
C TRP A 113 -10.23 -2.33 -3.38
N VAL A 114 -9.11 -1.62 -3.32
CA VAL A 114 -8.25 -1.59 -2.14
C VAL A 114 -7.91 -0.18 -1.74
N GLN A 115 -7.89 0.05 -0.44
CA GLN A 115 -7.25 1.19 0.18
C GLN A 115 -6.19 0.66 1.14
N LEU A 116 -4.96 1.17 1.02
CA LEU A 116 -3.84 0.80 1.86
C LEU A 116 -3.19 2.07 2.41
N VAL A 117 -3.20 2.22 3.73
CA VAL A 117 -2.79 3.45 4.42
C VAL A 117 -1.59 3.13 5.31
N GLY A 118 -0.42 3.64 4.97
CA GLY A 118 0.73 3.72 5.88
C GLY A 118 0.59 4.93 6.80
N VAL A 119 0.79 4.72 8.11
CA VAL A 119 0.69 5.77 9.12
C VAL A 119 1.97 6.62 9.10
N ASP A 120 1.83 7.92 8.85
CA ASP A 120 2.96 8.86 8.84
C ASP A 120 2.62 10.09 9.69
N ALA A 121 3.55 10.48 10.56
CA ALA A 121 3.47 11.72 11.33
C ALA A 121 3.40 12.98 10.45
N ARG A 122 3.84 12.89 9.18
CA ARG A 122 3.82 13.98 8.19
C ARG A 122 2.59 13.95 7.28
N GLY A 123 1.75 12.92 7.41
CA GLY A 123 0.52 12.73 6.63
C GLY A 123 0.51 11.41 5.85
N ASN A 124 -0.64 10.75 5.84
CA ASN A 124 -0.83 9.39 5.33
C ASN A 124 -0.24 9.16 3.95
N ARG A 125 0.44 8.04 3.76
CA ARG A 125 1.01 7.62 2.48
C ARG A 125 0.57 6.21 2.13
N GLY A 126 0.32 5.95 0.86
CA GLY A 126 -0.12 4.63 0.41
C GLY A 126 -1.01 4.71 -0.81
N VAL A 127 -1.91 3.75 -0.94
CA VAL A 127 -2.81 3.59 -2.08
C VAL A 127 -4.21 4.04 -1.64
N PRO A 128 -4.74 5.17 -2.15
CA PRO A 128 -6.13 5.54 -1.94
C PRO A 128 -7.06 4.47 -2.53
N LEU A 129 -8.35 4.48 -2.17
CA LEU A 129 -9.34 3.56 -2.72
C LEU A 129 -9.26 3.47 -4.27
N THR A 130 -8.75 2.34 -4.76
CA THR A 130 -8.41 2.09 -6.16
C THR A 130 -8.80 0.67 -6.57
N SER A 131 -9.25 0.47 -7.80
CA SER A 131 -9.62 -0.86 -8.29
C SER A 131 -8.40 -1.73 -8.60
N GLU A 132 -8.58 -3.05 -8.51
CA GLU A 132 -7.58 -4.03 -8.94
C GLU A 132 -7.15 -3.82 -10.40
N VAL A 133 -8.11 -3.48 -11.26
CA VAL A 133 -7.86 -3.21 -12.67
C VAL A 133 -6.92 -2.03 -12.85
N GLU A 134 -7.04 -0.98 -12.04
CA GLU A 134 -6.14 0.18 -12.09
C GLU A 134 -4.75 -0.14 -11.53
N LEU A 135 -4.66 -0.96 -10.48
CA LEU A 135 -3.40 -1.44 -9.93
C LEU A 135 -2.58 -2.30 -10.89
N GLY A 136 -3.25 -2.99 -11.82
CA GLY A 136 -2.61 -3.81 -12.85
C GLY A 136 -2.06 -3.02 -14.06
N LYS A 137 -2.26 -1.70 -14.13
CA LYS A 137 -1.82 -0.88 -15.28
C LYS A 137 -0.36 -0.41 -15.15
N ASP A 138 0.28 -0.09 -16.27
CA ASP A 138 1.67 0.36 -16.35
C ASP A 138 2.00 1.58 -15.46
N MET A 139 1.00 2.41 -15.15
CA MET A 139 1.13 3.62 -14.33
C MET A 139 0.76 3.42 -12.86
N ALA A 140 0.71 2.18 -12.37
CA ALA A 140 0.28 1.88 -11.00
C ALA A 140 1.06 2.67 -9.93
N LEU A 141 2.34 2.98 -10.17
CA LEU A 141 3.15 3.79 -9.25
C LEU A 141 2.62 5.20 -8.98
N ASN A 142 1.83 5.75 -9.91
CA ASN A 142 1.20 7.07 -9.74
C ASN A 142 -0.01 7.02 -8.80
N LEU A 143 -0.52 5.83 -8.49
CA LEU A 143 -1.62 5.61 -7.54
C LEU A 143 -1.15 5.77 -6.10
N VAL A 144 0.15 5.59 -5.82
CA VAL A 144 0.70 5.84 -4.50
C VAL A 144 0.77 7.34 -4.23
N LYS A 145 0.01 7.82 -3.24
CA LYS A 145 -0.09 9.22 -2.86
C LYS A 145 0.52 9.47 -1.49
N LYS A 146 1.06 10.66 -1.30
CA LYS A 146 1.44 11.24 0.00
C LYS A 146 0.34 12.20 0.44
N ASN A 147 0.09 12.31 1.73
CA ASN A 147 -0.88 13.22 2.36
C ASN A 147 -2.31 13.09 1.82
N PHE A 148 -2.73 11.89 1.42
CA PHE A 148 -4.11 11.69 0.97
C PHE A 148 -5.04 11.52 2.17
N VAL A 149 -6.29 11.93 2.01
CA VAL A 149 -7.34 11.67 2.99
C VAL A 149 -7.94 10.29 2.70
N PRO A 150 -7.81 9.32 3.62
CA PRO A 150 -8.41 8.01 3.43
C PRO A 150 -9.93 8.10 3.41
N THR A 151 -10.58 7.31 2.55
CA THR A 151 -12.02 7.15 2.63
C THR A 151 -12.33 6.26 3.81
N THR A 152 -13.21 6.74 4.68
CA THR A 152 -13.52 6.09 5.94
C THR A 152 -15.02 5.99 6.13
N GLY A 153 -15.45 4.97 6.88
CA GLY A 153 -16.86 4.73 7.11
C GLY A 153 -17.53 4.03 5.92
N LYS A 154 -18.27 2.98 6.24
CA LYS A 154 -18.90 2.09 5.26
C LYS A 154 -19.73 2.78 4.18
N ALA A 155 -20.48 3.82 4.55
CA ALA A 155 -21.34 4.53 3.61
C ALA A 155 -20.53 5.33 2.57
N GLU A 156 -19.46 6.01 3.00
CA GLU A 156 -18.58 6.73 2.07
C GLU A 156 -17.90 5.76 1.11
N ILE A 157 -17.41 4.63 1.62
CA ILE A 157 -16.79 3.56 0.84
C ILE A 157 -17.76 3.07 -0.24
N GLY A 158 -18.98 2.68 0.16
CA GLY A 158 -19.98 2.19 -0.79
C GLY A 158 -20.36 3.22 -1.84
N ASN A 159 -20.51 4.49 -1.44
CA ASN A 159 -20.85 5.57 -2.36
C ASN A 159 -19.74 5.82 -3.38
N ARG A 160 -18.47 5.71 -2.97
CA ARG A 160 -17.33 5.84 -3.90
C ARG A 160 -17.24 4.68 -4.88
N LEU A 161 -17.64 3.48 -4.47
CA LEU A 161 -17.63 2.27 -5.30
C LEU A 161 -18.70 2.31 -6.41
N TYR A 162 -19.88 2.82 -6.09
CA TYR A 162 -21.05 2.80 -6.97
C TYR A 162 -21.41 4.16 -7.61
N GLY A 163 -20.82 5.26 -7.13
CA GLY A 163 -21.10 6.61 -7.62
C GLY A 163 -22.48 7.17 -7.21
N HIS A 164 -23.22 6.44 -6.38
CA HIS A 164 -24.53 6.82 -5.83
C HIS A 164 -24.66 6.35 -4.38
N THR A 165 -25.73 6.73 -3.69
CA THR A 165 -25.90 6.38 -2.27
C THR A 165 -26.30 4.92 -2.08
N ILE A 166 -25.50 4.15 -1.35
CA ILE A 166 -25.80 2.78 -0.95
C ILE A 166 -26.38 2.76 0.47
N SER A 167 -27.45 1.97 0.67
CA SER A 167 -28.05 1.79 1.99
C SER A 167 -27.06 1.11 2.94
N ALA A 168 -26.97 1.60 4.18
CA ALA A 168 -26.12 1.02 5.21
C ALA A 168 -26.45 -0.46 5.54
N SER A 169 -27.67 -0.93 5.22
CA SER A 169 -28.09 -2.33 5.33
C SER A 169 -27.46 -3.24 4.28
N ASN A 170 -27.02 -2.67 3.16
CA ASN A 170 -26.44 -3.40 2.02
C ASN A 170 -24.90 -3.42 2.10
N ILE A 171 -24.34 -2.95 3.22
CA ILE A 171 -22.89 -2.88 3.40
C ILE A 171 -22.50 -3.78 4.56
N PHE A 172 -21.75 -4.83 4.25
CA PHE A 172 -21.27 -5.83 5.18
C PHE A 172 -19.80 -5.56 5.51
N GLU A 173 -19.46 -5.45 6.79
CA GLU A 173 -18.11 -5.15 7.24
C GLU A 173 -17.53 -6.30 8.06
N PHE A 174 -16.29 -6.66 7.76
CA PHE A 174 -15.54 -7.69 8.47
C PHE A 174 -14.26 -7.07 9.00
N LYS A 175 -14.20 -6.92 10.33
CA LYS A 175 -13.05 -6.42 11.09
C LYS A 175 -12.84 -7.27 12.33
N LYS A 176 -11.60 -7.46 12.76
CA LYS A 176 -11.33 -8.14 14.03
C LYS A 176 -11.60 -7.16 15.17
N THR A 177 -12.33 -7.60 16.19
CA THR A 177 -12.44 -6.80 17.42
C THR A 177 -11.14 -6.97 18.19
N ILE A 178 -10.41 -5.87 18.37
CA ILE A 178 -9.19 -5.79 19.19
C ILE A 178 -9.57 -5.89 20.67
#